data_AF-A0A7S0CR26-F1
#
_entry.id   AF-A0A7S0CR26-F1
#
_cell.length_a   1.000
_cell.length_b   1.000
_cell.length_c   1.000
_cell.angle_alpha   90.00
_cell.angle_beta   90.00
_cell.angle_gamma   90.00
#
_symmetry.space_group_name_H-M   'P 1'
#
loop_
_entity.id
_entity.type
_entity.pdbx_description
1 polymer ?
#
loop_
_entity_poly.entity_id
_entity_poly.type
_entity_poly.pdbx_seq_one_letter_code
_entity_poly.pdbx_strand_id
1 'polypeptide(L)'
;IFGGKRVENRNYPINLWTGQTVWRNVWLAIHVSSSVSSEDTKSVVSISEAIWPGIESHDIKRLCKHIIGICHISRVTQDYNEAIDHQNQHQTGSEGWVLDESRFYWLVDKVIPINDMLGPLPGKRRVWKITEKPVIEALTKAVRRFELNPSHTPTTTTPTSAPIEHKDGREGEEGKK
;
A
#
# COMPACT_ATOMS: atom_id res chain seq x y z
N ILE A 1 12.19 -1.76 6.42
CA ILE A 1 10.75 -2.07 6.59
C ILE A 1 10.00 -1.01 5.80
N PHE A 2 9.17 -1.41 4.82
CA PHE A 2 8.62 -0.48 3.82
C PHE A 2 7.48 0.39 4.39
N GLY A 3 7.41 1.65 3.94
CA GLY A 3 6.43 2.66 4.38
C GLY A 3 6.66 3.17 5.81
N GLY A 4 6.55 4.49 6.02
CA GLY A 4 6.71 5.10 7.36
C GLY A 4 5.49 4.91 8.27
N LYS A 5 4.30 4.73 7.70
CA LYS A 5 3.04 4.57 8.45
C LYS A 5 2.92 3.17 9.06
N ARG A 6 2.83 3.11 10.38
CA ARG A 6 2.72 1.87 11.18
C ARG A 6 1.43 1.81 12.00
N VAL A 7 0.60 2.83 11.90
CA VAL A 7 -0.72 2.88 12.52
C VAL A 7 -1.74 3.32 11.47
N GLU A 8 -2.85 2.58 11.38
CA GLU A 8 -3.99 2.95 10.56
C GLU A 8 -5.15 3.43 11.43
N ASN A 9 -5.56 4.68 11.23
CA ASN A 9 -6.62 5.37 11.96
C ASN A 9 -7.99 4.96 11.42
N ARG A 10 -8.90 4.48 12.28
CA ARG A 10 -10.24 4.05 11.89
C ARG A 10 -11.29 4.42 12.94
N ASN A 11 -12.49 4.70 12.45
CA ASN A 11 -13.68 4.88 13.29
C ASN A 11 -14.39 3.56 13.66
N TYR A 12 -13.79 2.42 13.33
CA TYR A 12 -14.33 1.08 13.59
C TYR A 12 -13.21 0.05 13.79
N PRO A 13 -13.46 -1.04 14.56
CA PRO A 13 -12.51 -2.15 14.67
C PRO A 13 -12.52 -3.01 13.40
N ILE A 14 -11.61 -3.97 13.28
CA ILE A 14 -11.57 -4.86 12.12
C ILE A 14 -12.79 -5.79 12.16
N ASN A 15 -13.74 -5.54 11.28
CA ASN A 15 -14.92 -6.39 11.10
C ASN A 15 -14.76 -7.19 9.83
N LEU A 16 -14.63 -8.51 9.95
CA LEU A 16 -14.55 -9.41 8.82
C LEU A 16 -15.92 -9.54 8.14
N TRP A 17 -15.90 -9.99 6.89
CA TRP A 17 -17.11 -10.25 6.11
C TRP A 17 -18.03 -11.32 6.73
N THR A 18 -17.50 -12.12 7.67
CA THR A 18 -18.27 -13.11 8.45
C THR A 18 -19.10 -12.49 9.57
N GLY A 19 -18.99 -11.18 9.81
CA GLY A 19 -19.58 -10.51 10.97
C GLY A 19 -18.73 -10.59 12.23
N GLN A 20 -17.61 -11.32 12.20
CA GLN A 20 -16.69 -11.42 13.33
C GLN A 20 -15.83 -10.15 13.44
N THR A 21 -15.76 -9.59 14.64
CA THR A 21 -14.77 -8.57 14.99
C THR A 21 -13.46 -9.23 15.41
N VAL A 22 -12.36 -8.81 14.80
CA VAL A 22 -11.00 -9.25 15.11
C VAL A 22 -10.21 -8.09 15.70
N TRP A 23 -9.47 -8.38 16.76
CA TRP A 23 -8.72 -7.37 17.51
C TRP A 23 -7.21 -7.53 17.41
N ARG A 24 -6.72 -8.61 16.80
CA ARG A 24 -5.29 -8.94 16.73
C ARG A 24 -4.98 -9.99 15.68
N ASN A 25 -3.72 -10.04 15.28
CA ASN A 25 -3.10 -11.08 14.45
C ASN A 25 -3.89 -11.39 13.17
N VAL A 26 -4.08 -10.37 12.33
CA VAL A 26 -4.78 -10.51 11.05
C VAL A 26 -3.98 -9.94 9.89
N TRP A 27 -3.93 -10.68 8.79
CA TRP A 27 -3.36 -10.22 7.54
C TRP A 27 -4.44 -9.60 6.65
N LEU A 28 -4.17 -8.41 6.14
CA LEU A 28 -5.05 -7.67 5.24
C LEU A 28 -4.32 -7.29 3.96
N ALA A 29 -5.01 -7.35 2.82
CA ALA A 29 -4.50 -6.79 1.57
C ALA A 29 -4.65 -5.26 1.58
N ILE A 30 -3.66 -4.57 1.03
CA ILE A 30 -3.64 -3.10 0.86
C ILE A 30 -4.16 -2.78 -0.52
N HIS A 31 -5.41 -2.34 -0.61
CA HIS A 31 -6.05 -1.89 -1.85
C HIS A 31 -6.01 -0.36 -1.95
N VAL A 32 -5.62 0.15 -3.12
CA VAL A 32 -5.63 1.60 -3.39
C VAL A 32 -7.00 1.99 -3.91
N SER A 33 -7.67 2.92 -3.22
CA SER A 33 -9.00 3.39 -3.58
C SER A 33 -9.04 4.02 -4.99
N SER A 34 -10.23 4.03 -5.61
CA SER A 34 -10.43 4.68 -6.91
C SER A 34 -10.31 6.21 -6.86
N SER A 35 -10.38 6.78 -5.65
CA SER A 35 -10.15 8.19 -5.35
C SER A 35 -9.10 8.24 -4.25
N VAL A 36 -7.95 8.84 -4.56
CA VAL A 36 -6.87 9.07 -3.60
C VAL A 36 -6.86 10.57 -3.32
N SER A 37 -7.01 10.96 -2.05
CA SER A 37 -6.85 12.38 -1.67
C SER A 37 -5.39 12.81 -1.85
N SER A 38 -5.11 14.11 -1.88
CA SER A 38 -3.73 14.60 -1.95
C SER A 38 -2.87 14.17 -0.75
N GLU A 39 -3.50 13.96 0.41
CA GLU A 39 -2.85 13.46 1.64
C GLU A 39 -2.58 11.95 1.57
N ASP A 40 -3.55 11.17 1.08
CA ASP A 40 -3.36 9.74 0.81
C ASP A 40 -2.33 9.50 -0.29
N THR A 41 -2.17 10.44 -1.22
CA THR A 41 -1.19 10.37 -2.31
C THR A 41 0.21 10.23 -1.72
N LYS A 42 0.57 10.96 -0.65
CA LYS A 42 1.88 10.82 0.00
C LYS A 42 2.07 9.43 0.63
N SER A 43 1.02 8.87 1.24
CA SER A 43 1.05 7.50 1.79
C SER A 43 1.26 6.46 0.71
N VAL A 44 0.56 6.60 -0.41
CA VAL A 44 0.70 5.70 -1.54
C VAL A 44 2.08 5.87 -2.18
N VAL A 45 2.61 7.10 -2.34
CA VAL A 45 3.98 7.32 -2.85
C VAL A 45 4.98 6.65 -1.92
N SER A 46 4.97 6.93 -0.61
CA SER A 46 5.93 6.37 0.34
C SER A 46 5.92 4.84 0.38
N ILE A 47 4.73 4.22 0.34
CA ILE A 47 4.61 2.76 0.23
C ILE A 47 5.09 2.28 -1.13
N SER A 48 4.83 3.01 -2.21
CA SER A 48 5.13 2.59 -3.58
C SER A 48 6.59 2.80 -3.97
N GLU A 49 7.26 3.88 -3.56
CA GLU A 49 8.70 4.10 -3.74
C GLU A 49 9.54 3.02 -3.06
N ALA A 50 9.05 2.52 -1.94
CA ALA A 50 9.61 1.38 -1.24
C ALA A 50 9.62 0.09 -2.09
N ILE A 51 8.69 -0.05 -3.04
CA ILE A 51 8.43 -1.27 -3.82
C ILE A 51 8.96 -1.12 -5.25
N TRP A 52 8.69 0.05 -5.81
CA TRP A 52 9.06 0.52 -7.14
C TRP A 52 9.80 1.85 -6.95
N PRO A 53 11.12 1.81 -6.69
CA PRO A 53 11.91 3.03 -6.59
C PRO A 53 11.75 3.84 -7.87
N GLY A 54 11.32 5.10 -7.73
CA GLY A 54 10.99 5.98 -8.85
C GLY A 54 9.52 6.04 -9.24
N ILE A 55 8.59 5.42 -8.48
CA ILE A 55 7.16 5.76 -8.62
C ILE A 55 6.96 7.21 -8.23
N GLU A 56 6.55 8.02 -9.20
CA GLU A 56 6.19 9.39 -8.97
C GLU A 56 4.70 9.51 -8.61
N SER A 57 4.32 10.65 -8.03
CA SER A 57 2.92 10.96 -7.70
C SER A 57 1.95 10.79 -8.89
N HIS A 58 2.43 10.95 -10.12
CA HIS A 58 1.62 10.78 -11.33
C HIS A 58 1.32 9.30 -11.66
N ASP A 59 2.12 8.36 -11.17
CA ASP A 59 1.91 6.92 -11.33
C ASP A 59 0.88 6.34 -10.34
N ILE A 60 0.53 7.05 -9.28
CA ILE A 60 -0.49 6.60 -8.30
C ILE A 60 -1.84 6.33 -8.95
N LYS A 61 -2.20 7.09 -9.99
CA LYS A 61 -3.43 6.85 -10.75
C LYS A 61 -3.45 5.46 -11.39
N ARG A 62 -2.28 4.90 -11.73
CA ARG A 62 -2.15 3.54 -12.26
C ARG A 62 -2.35 2.49 -11.16
N LEU A 63 -1.96 2.82 -9.92
CA LEU A 63 -2.15 1.96 -8.75
C LEU A 63 -3.60 1.92 -8.26
N CYS A 64 -4.41 2.95 -8.54
CA CYS A 64 -5.82 2.98 -8.18
C CYS A 64 -6.53 1.69 -8.58
N LYS A 65 -7.39 1.19 -7.70
CA LYS A 65 -8.14 -0.08 -7.83
C LYS A 65 -7.29 -1.34 -7.75
N HIS A 66 -5.98 -1.26 -7.54
CA HIS A 66 -5.12 -2.44 -7.41
C HIS A 66 -4.78 -2.71 -5.95
N ILE A 67 -4.39 -3.96 -5.69
CA ILE A 67 -3.73 -4.36 -4.46
C ILE A 67 -2.23 -4.23 -4.67
N ILE A 68 -1.57 -3.51 -3.77
CA ILE A 68 -0.15 -3.16 -3.84
C ILE A 68 0.70 -3.85 -2.76
N GLY A 69 0.04 -4.48 -1.80
CA GLY A 69 0.74 -5.04 -0.65
C GLY A 69 -0.18 -5.82 0.28
N ILE A 70 0.43 -6.34 1.34
CA ILE A 70 -0.22 -7.02 2.46
C ILE A 70 0.31 -6.41 3.74
N CYS A 71 -0.54 -6.14 4.71
CA CYS A 71 -0.12 -5.74 6.04
C CYS A 71 -0.56 -6.76 7.10
N HIS A 72 0.23 -6.88 8.15
CA HIS A 72 -0.14 -7.59 9.37
C HIS A 72 -0.59 -6.58 10.42
N ILE A 73 -1.84 -6.69 10.86
CA ILE A 73 -2.33 -5.98 12.03
C ILE A 73 -2.10 -6.86 13.25
N SER A 74 -1.19 -6.45 14.13
CA SER A 74 -0.89 -7.15 15.37
C SER A 74 -1.97 -6.94 16.41
N ARG A 75 -2.47 -5.71 16.52
CA ARG A 75 -3.49 -5.33 17.49
C ARG A 75 -4.33 -4.15 17.00
N VAL A 76 -5.58 -4.11 17.43
CA VAL A 76 -6.43 -2.92 17.40
C VAL A 76 -6.53 -2.38 18.82
N THR A 77 -6.18 -1.12 19.00
CA THR A 77 -6.28 -0.42 20.29
C THR A 77 -7.14 0.83 20.19
N GLN A 78 -7.65 1.30 21.32
CA GLN A 78 -8.32 2.60 21.46
C GLN A 78 -7.46 3.59 22.24
N ASP A 79 -6.29 3.15 22.71
CA ASP A 79 -5.33 3.97 23.43
C ASP A 79 -4.43 4.71 22.43
N TYR A 80 -4.52 6.04 22.47
CA TYR A 80 -3.71 6.92 21.63
C TYR A 80 -2.22 6.85 21.94
N ASN A 81 -1.84 6.67 23.22
CA ASN A 81 -0.44 6.59 23.61
C ASN A 81 0.18 5.28 23.13
N GLU A 82 -0.56 4.17 23.22
CA GLU A 82 -0.11 2.89 22.66
C GLU A 82 0.11 3.00 21.14
N ALA A 83 -0.75 3.74 20.43
CA ALA A 83 -0.59 3.98 19.00
C ALA A 83 0.65 4.83 18.69
N ILE A 84 0.91 5.90 19.44
CA ILE A 84 2.13 6.72 19.31
C ILE A 84 3.38 5.87 19.53
N ASP A 85 3.42 5.12 20.63
CA ASP A 85 4.58 4.32 20.98
C ASP A 85 4.87 3.28 19.91
N HIS A 86 3.82 2.63 19.39
CA HIS A 86 3.93 1.68 18.28
C HIS A 86 4.49 2.33 17.02
N GLN A 87 3.96 3.49 16.64
CA GLN A 87 4.44 4.26 15.49
C GLN A 87 5.92 4.61 15.66
N ASN A 88 6.32 5.17 16.80
CA ASN A 88 7.68 5.60 17.08
C ASN A 88 8.69 4.44 17.10
N GLN A 89 8.31 3.26 17.63
CA GLN A 89 9.18 2.08 17.67
C GLN A 89 9.46 1.50 16.28
N HIS A 90 8.51 1.60 15.35
CA HIS A 90 8.57 0.92 14.05
C HIS A 90 8.80 1.87 12.86
N GLN A 91 8.81 3.18 13.12
CA GLN A 91 9.07 4.20 12.13
C GLN A 91 10.56 4.29 11.83
N THR A 92 10.91 4.07 10.56
CA THR A 92 12.24 4.33 10.02
C THR A 92 12.12 5.52 9.06
N GLY A 93 12.44 6.73 9.54
CA GLY A 93 12.38 7.97 8.74
C GLY A 93 11.59 9.10 9.40
N SER A 94 11.85 10.34 8.98
CA SER A 94 11.42 11.59 9.63
C SER A 94 10.13 12.20 9.06
N GLU A 95 9.17 11.39 8.60
CA GLU A 95 7.94 11.91 8.01
C GLU A 95 6.79 12.01 9.04
N GLY A 96 6.17 13.19 9.09
CA GLY A 96 5.12 13.57 10.04
C GLY A 96 3.79 12.87 9.75
N TRP A 97 3.65 11.66 10.26
CA TRP A 97 2.37 10.97 10.33
C TRP A 97 1.55 11.56 11.47
N VAL A 98 0.41 12.17 11.14
CA VAL A 98 -0.53 12.66 12.13
C VAL A 98 -1.43 11.51 12.55
N LEU A 99 -1.32 11.11 13.82
CA LEU A 99 -2.37 10.34 14.46
C LEU A 99 -3.52 11.30 14.73
N ASP A 100 -4.68 11.03 14.13
CA ASP A 100 -5.91 11.77 14.44
C ASP A 100 -6.57 11.17 15.69
N GLU A 101 -7.54 11.88 16.27
CA GLU A 101 -8.37 11.36 17.37
C GLU A 101 -9.37 10.31 16.86
N SER A 102 -8.87 9.26 16.21
CA SER A 102 -9.65 8.11 15.80
C SER A 102 -10.12 7.30 17.00
N ARG A 103 -11.24 6.61 16.82
CA ARG A 103 -11.77 5.71 17.85
C ARG A 103 -10.98 4.41 17.97
N PHE A 104 -10.28 4.01 16.91
CA PHE A 104 -9.51 2.77 16.83
C PHE A 104 -8.23 2.97 16.02
N TYR A 105 -7.13 2.48 16.56
CA TYR A 105 -5.81 2.46 15.95
C TYR A 105 -5.45 1.03 15.60
N TRP A 106 -5.23 0.74 14.33
CA TRP A 106 -4.81 -0.59 13.86
C TRP A 106 -3.28 -0.60 13.77
N LEU A 107 -2.64 -1.32 14.68
CA LEU A 107 -1.19 -1.38 14.80
C LEU A 107 -0.62 -2.33 13.74
N VAL A 108 0.22 -1.80 12.86
CA VAL A 108 0.82 -2.50 11.73
C VAL A 108 2.26 -2.87 12.05
N ASP A 109 2.56 -4.16 12.16
CA ASP A 109 3.92 -4.62 12.44
C ASP A 109 4.71 -4.87 11.16
N LYS A 110 4.01 -5.35 10.13
CA LYS A 110 4.63 -5.88 8.91
C LYS A 110 3.88 -5.36 7.70
N VAL A 111 4.65 -4.97 6.69
CA VAL A 111 4.16 -4.59 5.37
C VAL A 111 4.97 -5.37 4.34
N ILE A 112 4.28 -6.14 3.52
CA ILE A 112 4.85 -6.96 2.44
C ILE A 112 4.40 -6.33 1.11
N PRO A 113 5.33 -5.74 0.35
CA PRO A 113 5.11 -5.36 -1.02
C PRO A 113 4.63 -6.51 -1.90
N ILE A 114 3.80 -6.22 -2.89
CA ILE A 114 3.61 -7.13 -4.01
C ILE A 114 4.14 -6.44 -5.26
N ASN A 115 5.16 -7.03 -5.87
CA ASN A 115 5.83 -6.47 -7.06
C ASN A 115 4.92 -6.39 -8.28
N ASP A 116 3.87 -7.22 -8.30
CA ASP A 116 2.83 -7.23 -9.32
C ASP A 116 1.60 -6.47 -8.81
N MET A 117 1.09 -5.51 -9.59
CA MET A 117 -0.20 -4.89 -9.30
C MET A 117 -1.31 -5.94 -9.46
N LEU A 118 -1.97 -6.34 -8.38
CA LEU A 118 -3.06 -7.33 -8.45
C LEU A 118 -4.40 -6.64 -8.62
N GLY A 119 -5.12 -6.97 -9.69
CA GLY A 119 -6.42 -6.36 -10.01
C GLY A 119 -6.52 -5.98 -11.49
N PRO A 120 -7.36 -4.99 -11.84
CA PRO A 120 -8.09 -4.07 -10.95
C PRO A 120 -9.29 -4.72 -10.23
N LEU A 121 -9.54 -4.29 -9.00
CA LEU A 121 -10.68 -4.69 -8.18
C LEU A 121 -11.54 -3.48 -7.80
N PRO A 122 -12.88 -3.55 -7.91
CA PRO A 122 -13.74 -2.49 -7.42
C PRO A 122 -13.58 -2.38 -5.89
N GLY A 123 -13.16 -1.21 -5.42
CA GLY A 123 -13.04 -0.93 -3.98
C GLY A 123 -14.39 -1.08 -3.29
N LYS A 124 -14.39 -1.63 -2.08
CA LYS A 124 -15.59 -1.77 -1.25
C LYS A 124 -15.42 -1.01 0.05
N ARG A 125 -16.54 -0.75 0.73
CA ARG A 125 -16.52 -0.12 2.06
C ARG A 125 -15.96 -1.10 3.10
N ARG A 126 -15.17 -0.56 4.04
CA ARG A 126 -14.58 -1.29 5.18
C ARG A 126 -13.69 -2.44 4.72
N VAL A 127 -13.51 -3.47 5.54
CA VAL A 127 -12.80 -4.69 5.14
C VAL A 127 -13.77 -5.56 4.33
N TRP A 128 -13.32 -6.08 3.18
CA TRP A 128 -14.12 -6.97 2.34
C TRP A 128 -13.33 -8.22 1.96
N LYS A 129 -14.08 -9.28 1.64
CA LYS A 129 -13.51 -10.51 1.10
C LYS A 129 -13.11 -10.31 -0.36
N ILE A 130 -11.85 -10.61 -0.67
CA ILE A 130 -11.38 -10.81 -2.05
C ILE A 130 -11.88 -12.17 -2.52
N THR A 131 -12.43 -12.24 -3.73
CA THR A 131 -13.04 -13.45 -4.30
C THR A 131 -12.31 -13.96 -5.52
N GLU A 132 -11.44 -13.15 -6.09
CA GLU A 132 -10.68 -13.40 -7.30
C GLU A 132 -9.56 -14.40 -7.01
N LYS A 133 -9.73 -15.64 -7.47
CA LYS A 133 -8.79 -16.75 -7.20
C LYS A 133 -7.32 -16.42 -7.52
N PRO A 134 -6.97 -15.82 -8.68
CA PRO A 134 -5.57 -15.48 -8.98
C PRO A 134 -4.97 -14.49 -7.97
N VAL A 135 -5.78 -13.55 -7.48
CA VAL A 135 -5.36 -12.57 -6.48
C VAL A 135 -5.12 -13.25 -5.14
N ILE A 136 -6.04 -14.12 -4.69
CA ILE A 136 -5.91 -14.88 -3.44
C ILE A 136 -4.65 -15.76 -3.46
N GLU A 137 -4.38 -16.43 -4.58
CA GLU A 137 -3.19 -17.28 -4.75
C GLU A 137 -1.90 -16.46 -4.67
N ALA A 138 -1.84 -15.32 -5.35
CA ALA A 138 -0.69 -14.42 -5.30
C ALA A 138 -0.44 -13.89 -3.87
N LEU A 139 -1.50 -13.47 -3.16
CA LEU A 139 -1.42 -13.01 -1.78
C LEU A 139 -0.94 -14.12 -0.83
N THR A 140 -1.52 -15.31 -0.96
CA THR A 140 -1.16 -16.46 -0.12
C THR A 140 0.30 -16.85 -0.33
N LYS A 141 0.77 -16.82 -1.57
CA LYS A 141 2.17 -17.09 -1.92
C LYS A 141 3.11 -16.04 -1.33
N ALA A 142 2.73 -14.76 -1.34
CA ALA A 142 3.51 -13.68 -0.76
C ALA A 142 3.65 -13.84 0.77
N VAL A 143 2.55 -14.11 1.48
CA VAL A 143 2.59 -14.36 2.95
C VAL A 143 3.48 -15.57 3.27
N ARG A 144 3.28 -16.70 2.58
CA ARG A 144 4.09 -17.92 2.82
C ARG A 144 5.57 -17.71 2.58
N ARG A 145 5.94 -16.98 1.52
CA ARG A 145 7.35 -16.65 1.23
C ARG A 145 7.97 -15.83 2.36
N PHE A 146 7.24 -14.86 2.87
CA PHE A 146 7.67 -14.03 3.99
C PHE A 146 7.82 -14.84 5.29
N GLU A 147 6.86 -15.72 5.59
CA GLU A 147 6.91 -16.58 6.79
C GLU A 147 8.08 -17.58 6.74
N LEU A 148 8.40 -18.11 5.57
CA LEU A 148 9.51 -19.05 5.39
C LEU A 148 10.89 -18.36 5.38
N ASN A 149 10.98 -17.11 4.93
CA ASN A 149 12.22 -16.35 4.83
C ASN A 149 12.01 -14.88 5.20
N PRO A 150 11.94 -14.54 6.50
CA PRO A 150 11.67 -13.17 6.95
C PRO A 150 12.80 -12.18 6.60
N SER A 151 13.98 -12.66 6.21
CA SER A 151 15.13 -11.87 5.76
C SER A 151 15.12 -11.51 4.28
N HIS A 152 14.24 -12.11 3.46
CA HIS A 152 14.12 -11.77 2.04
C HIS A 152 13.13 -10.61 1.85
N THR A 153 13.65 -9.39 1.88
CA THR A 153 13.04 -8.30 1.13
C THR A 153 13.03 -8.70 -0.36
N PRO A 154 11.95 -8.41 -1.11
CA PRO A 154 11.95 -8.66 -2.55
C PRO A 154 13.10 -7.85 -3.17
N THR A 155 14.05 -8.55 -3.80
CA THR A 155 15.05 -7.91 -4.65
C THR A 155 14.31 -7.29 -5.82
N THR A 156 14.47 -5.98 -5.94
CA THR A 156 13.99 -5.14 -7.04
C THR A 156 14.42 -5.77 -8.35
N THR A 157 13.49 -6.42 -9.06
CA THR A 157 13.66 -6.66 -10.48
C THR A 157 13.18 -5.39 -11.15
N THR A 158 14.15 -4.62 -11.63
CA THR A 158 13.94 -3.40 -12.41
C THR A 158 12.86 -3.68 -13.46
N PRO A 159 11.73 -2.94 -13.49
CA PRO A 159 10.82 -3.06 -14.60
C PRO A 159 11.61 -2.67 -15.85
N THR A 160 11.68 -3.58 -16.82
CA THR A 160 12.23 -3.29 -18.13
C THR A 160 11.40 -2.17 -18.74
N SER A 161 11.90 -0.94 -18.65
CA SER A 161 11.38 0.20 -19.38
C SER A 161 11.41 -0.19 -20.86
N ALA A 162 10.23 -0.45 -21.44
CA ALA A 162 10.10 -0.39 -22.88
C ALA A 162 10.54 1.03 -23.31
N PRO A 163 11.39 1.17 -24.34
CA PRO A 163 11.86 2.48 -24.75
C PRO A 163 10.67 3.34 -25.19
N ILE A 164 10.58 4.53 -24.59
CA ILE A 164 9.65 5.57 -25.02
C ILE A 164 10.17 6.06 -26.38
N GLU A 165 9.44 5.74 -27.45
CA GLU A 165 9.62 6.39 -28.75
C GLU A 165 9.31 7.89 -28.58
N HIS A 166 10.36 8.70 -28.45
CA HIS A 166 10.26 10.13 -28.73
C HIS A 166 10.01 10.27 -30.24
N LYS A 167 8.76 10.55 -30.63
CA LYS A 167 8.49 11.16 -31.92
C LYS A 167 8.99 12.61 -31.86
N ASP A 168 10.23 12.81 -32.30
CA ASP A 168 10.74 14.13 -32.65
C ASP A 168 9.90 14.69 -33.81
N GLY A 169 8.94 15.54 -33.47
CA GLY A 169 8.26 16.41 -34.43
C GLY A 169 9.17 17.59 -34.79
N ARG A 170 10.09 17.37 -35.74
CA ARG A 170 10.71 18.46 -36.52
C ARG A 170 10.02 18.53 -37.88
N GLU A 171 9.11 19.48 -38.02
CA GLU A 171 8.78 20.16 -39.28
C GLU A 171 8.74 21.65 -38.86
N GLY A 172 9.53 22.59 -39.37
CA GLY A 172 10.07 22.70 -40.71
C GLY A 172 9.23 23.72 -41.48
N GLU A 173 9.33 25.01 -41.15
CA GLU A 173 8.88 26.09 -42.06
C GLU A 173 9.91 27.23 -42.08
N GLU A 174 10.83 27.12 -43.05
CA GLU A 174 11.45 28.28 -43.70
C GLU A 174 10.41 29.00 -44.57
N GLY A 175 10.52 30.31 -44.65
CA GLY A 175 9.48 31.20 -45.13
C GLY A 175 9.23 31.24 -46.63
N LYS A 176 8.22 32.04 -47.00
CA LYS A 176 8.10 32.66 -48.33
C LYS A 176 7.13 33.86 -48.32
N LYS A 177 7.70 34.98 -48.80
CA LYS A 177 7.11 36.25 -49.28
C LYS A 177 6.74 37.31 -48.25
#